data_AF-T1T2U2-F1
#
_entry.id   AF-T1T2U2-F1
#
_cell.length_a   1.000
_cell.length_b   1.000
_cell.length_c   1.000
_cell.angle_alpha   90.00
_cell.angle_beta   90.00
_cell.angle_gamma   90.00
#
_symmetry.space_group_name_H-M   'P 1'
#
loop_
_entity.id
_entity.type
_entity.pdbx_description
1 polymer ?
#
loop_
_entity_poly.entity_id
_entity_poly.type
_entity_poly.pdbx_seq_one_letter_code
_entity_poly.pdbx_strand_id
1 'polypeptide(L)'
;FSVSMNLWIMIFLLFISSLTMFMSGLIANFEYDLKKIIALSTLSQFGLMMSILALGEMMLSFFHLLMHALFKALLFMCAGCVIHNLNNCQDIRFMGSMVNFMPLTMSFFNICNLSLCGLPFLSGFYSKDLILEFMSMSYINIYVYLIFYLSTGLTVVYSVRLMYYTMMGDFNGTNMIMLSDSGEMMMKSMGGLIVLVIFGGGVMSWIIFPTPYFICLPMLMKFMVLLVIIMGINLGFLITSIGFMDLSKTLIFYNLSFFLSSMFNLNYLTTFGTLFYFMKFGEKLNYSMDQGWLEYYGSQNIYFSMKQMSLFMQDLFFNNMKMFMTLFILWICFIMF
;
A
#
# COMPACT_ATOMS: atom_id res chain seq x y z
N PHE A 1 18.65 6.38 19.02
CA PHE A 1 18.97 6.97 17.70
C PHE A 1 19.84 5.99 16.91
N SER A 2 19.55 5.71 15.63
CA SER A 2 20.45 4.87 14.82
C SER A 2 21.77 5.61 14.60
N VAL A 3 22.88 4.89 14.74
CA VAL A 3 24.23 5.48 14.74
C VAL A 3 24.61 6.09 13.39
N SER A 4 23.91 5.71 12.32
CA SER A 4 24.26 6.10 10.94
C SER A 4 23.50 7.31 10.39
N MET A 5 22.36 7.71 10.99
CA MET A 5 21.49 8.74 10.42
C MET A 5 21.57 10.06 11.20
N ASN A 6 21.55 11.17 10.45
CA ASN A 6 21.48 12.50 11.05
C ASN A 6 20.16 12.69 11.82
N LEU A 7 20.21 13.43 12.93
CA LEU A 7 19.08 13.68 13.84
C LEU A 7 17.86 14.26 13.11
N TRP A 8 18.08 15.18 12.17
CA TRP A 8 17.01 15.76 11.33
C TRP A 8 16.30 14.72 10.47
N ILE A 9 17.06 13.80 9.88
CA ILE A 9 16.52 12.72 9.03
C ILE A 9 15.68 11.77 9.90
N MET A 10 16.14 11.49 11.12
CA MET A 10 15.42 10.62 12.05
C MET A 10 14.10 11.23 12.51
N ILE A 11 14.08 12.53 12.83
CA ILE A 11 12.84 13.23 13.19
C ILE A 11 11.87 13.26 12.01
N PHE A 12 12.37 13.54 10.80
CA PHE A 12 11.56 13.54 9.59
C PHE A 12 10.96 12.15 9.29
N LEU A 13 11.77 11.10 9.45
CA LEU A 13 11.34 9.72 9.26
C LEU A 13 10.32 9.29 10.33
N LEU A 14 10.53 9.68 11.59
CA LEU A 14 9.58 9.46 12.68
C LEU A 14 8.23 10.13 12.37
N PHE A 15 8.25 11.37 11.87
CA PHE A 15 7.04 12.08 11.49
C PHE A 15 6.28 11.37 10.37
N ILE A 16 6.95 11.04 9.26
CA ILE A 16 6.31 10.34 8.13
C ILE A 16 5.78 8.97 8.56
N SER A 17 6.57 8.19 9.30
CA SER A 17 6.16 6.85 9.74
C SER A 17 4.99 6.87 10.73
N SER A 18 4.94 7.86 11.63
CA SER A 18 3.79 8.06 12.53
C SER A 18 2.51 8.42 11.75
N LEU A 19 2.64 9.29 10.74
CA LEU A 19 1.51 9.63 9.87
C LEU A 19 1.04 8.43 9.06
N THR A 20 1.93 7.65 8.44
CA THR A 20 1.52 6.47 7.65
C THR A 20 0.81 5.44 8.52
N MET A 21 1.26 5.24 9.76
CA MET A 21 0.59 4.39 10.73
C MET A 21 -0.84 4.85 11.02
N PHE A 22 -1.04 6.15 11.24
CA PHE A 22 -2.35 6.73 11.51
C PHE A 22 -3.28 6.67 10.29
N MET A 23 -2.80 7.10 9.12
CA MET A 23 -3.59 7.09 7.88
C MET A 23 -4.10 5.70 7.57
N SER A 24 -3.20 4.71 7.56
CA SER A 24 -3.55 3.33 7.21
C SER A 24 -4.53 2.71 8.21
N GLY A 25 -4.34 2.98 9.51
CA GLY A 25 -5.27 2.56 10.55
C GLY A 25 -6.66 3.17 10.41
N LEU A 26 -6.76 4.45 10.05
CA LEU A 26 -8.04 5.11 9.79
C LEU A 26 -8.74 4.55 8.56
N ILE A 27 -8.04 4.44 7.43
CA ILE A 27 -8.61 3.98 6.16
C ILE A 27 -9.12 2.53 6.28
N ALA A 28 -8.38 1.67 6.99
CA ALA A 28 -8.76 0.28 7.22
C ALA A 28 -10.14 0.14 7.90
N ASN A 29 -10.56 1.11 8.71
CA ASN A 29 -11.88 1.12 9.34
C ASN A 29 -13.03 1.41 8.38
N PHE A 30 -12.77 1.99 7.20
CA PHE A 30 -13.80 2.33 6.21
C PHE A 30 -13.82 1.38 5.02
N GLU A 31 -12.73 0.64 4.78
CA GLU A 31 -12.62 -0.33 3.69
C GLU A 31 -13.38 -1.63 3.96
N TYR A 32 -14.01 -2.18 2.92
CA TYR A 32 -14.80 -3.42 2.99
C TYR A 32 -14.14 -4.60 2.28
N ASP A 33 -13.15 -4.37 1.41
CA ASP A 33 -12.42 -5.46 0.78
C ASP A 33 -11.47 -6.13 1.78
N LEU A 34 -11.66 -7.43 2.05
CA LEU A 34 -10.90 -8.18 3.03
C LEU A 34 -9.39 -8.11 2.80
N LYS A 35 -8.93 -8.26 1.53
CA LYS A 35 -7.51 -8.14 1.19
C LYS A 35 -6.95 -6.73 1.43
N LYS A 36 -7.73 -5.68 1.14
CA LYS A 36 -7.30 -4.29 1.37
C LYS A 36 -7.18 -3.99 2.86
N ILE A 37 -8.09 -4.48 3.69
CA ILE A 37 -8.00 -4.34 5.16
C ILE A 37 -6.72 -5.00 5.69
N ILE A 38 -6.39 -6.21 5.22
CA ILE A 38 -5.15 -6.90 5.63
C ILE A 38 -3.91 -6.15 5.14
N ALA A 39 -3.94 -5.58 3.93
CA ALA A 39 -2.85 -4.78 3.38
C ALA A 39 -2.67 -3.42 4.08
N LEU A 40 -3.76 -2.73 4.44
CA LEU A 40 -3.67 -1.48 5.21
C LEU A 40 -3.16 -1.75 6.62
N SER A 41 -3.53 -2.88 7.21
CA SER A 41 -2.98 -3.27 8.49
C SER A 41 -1.49 -3.66 8.40
N THR A 42 -0.96 -4.18 7.29
CA THR A 42 0.51 -4.30 7.13
C THR A 42 1.17 -2.94 7.01
N LEU A 43 0.59 -2.01 6.24
CA LEU A 43 1.09 -0.64 6.12
C LEU A 43 1.17 0.06 7.50
N SER A 44 0.18 -0.17 8.37
CA SER A 44 0.19 0.35 9.73
C SER A 44 1.34 -0.21 10.58
N GLN A 45 1.57 -1.53 10.54
CA GLN A 45 2.65 -2.17 11.28
C GLN A 45 4.03 -1.80 10.71
N PHE A 46 4.15 -1.60 9.39
CA PHE A 46 5.38 -1.06 8.78
C PHE A 46 5.67 0.37 9.24
N GLY A 47 4.65 1.22 9.39
CA GLY A 47 4.80 2.53 10.02
C GLY A 47 5.31 2.42 11.47
N LEU A 48 4.87 1.40 12.20
CA LEU A 48 5.33 1.10 13.56
C LEU A 48 6.79 0.62 13.56
N MET A 49 7.19 -0.24 12.62
CA MET A 49 8.59 -0.67 12.47
C MET A 49 9.53 0.48 12.12
N MET A 50 9.17 1.33 11.15
CA MET A 50 10.02 2.44 10.74
C MET A 50 10.18 3.52 11.81
N SER A 51 9.17 3.70 12.65
CA SER A 51 9.27 4.67 13.74
C SER A 51 10.15 4.21 14.89
N ILE A 52 10.16 2.92 15.23
CA ILE A 52 11.12 2.37 16.20
C ILE A 52 12.55 2.51 15.66
N LEU A 53 12.73 2.23 14.36
CA LEU A 53 14.01 2.45 13.68
C LEU A 53 14.44 3.92 13.81
N ALA A 54 13.51 4.87 13.65
CA ALA A 54 13.75 6.31 13.82
C ALA A 54 14.12 6.70 15.26
N LEU A 55 13.69 5.93 16.26
CA LEU A 55 14.09 6.12 17.66
C LEU A 55 15.40 5.39 17.99
N GLY A 56 15.85 4.51 17.09
CA GLY A 56 17.17 3.89 17.07
C GLY A 56 17.25 2.49 17.63
N GLU A 57 16.12 1.84 17.94
CA GLU A 57 16.11 0.46 18.41
C GLU A 57 15.95 -0.52 17.24
N MET A 58 17.07 -0.84 16.59
CA MET A 58 17.05 -1.76 15.45
C MET A 58 16.62 -3.18 15.85
N MET A 59 17.03 -3.66 17.03
CA MET A 59 16.73 -5.02 17.48
C MET A 59 15.22 -5.22 17.73
N LEU A 60 14.54 -4.25 18.35
CA LEU A 60 13.07 -4.29 18.54
C LEU A 60 12.34 -4.26 17.20
N SER A 61 12.78 -3.42 16.26
CA SER A 61 12.17 -3.36 14.93
C SER A 61 12.29 -4.67 14.16
N PHE A 62 13.45 -5.32 14.22
CA PHE A 62 13.70 -6.61 13.58
C PHE A 62 12.90 -7.73 14.22
N PHE A 63 12.83 -7.74 15.55
CA PHE A 63 12.00 -8.70 16.28
C PHE A 63 10.52 -8.58 15.88
N HIS A 64 9.99 -7.37 15.80
CA HIS A 64 8.62 -7.16 15.36
C HIS A 64 8.40 -7.56 13.90
N LEU A 65 9.38 -7.30 13.01
CA LEU A 65 9.33 -7.73 11.61
C LEU A 65 9.17 -9.25 11.48
N LEU A 66 9.95 -10.02 12.25
CA LEU A 66 9.86 -11.49 12.27
C LEU A 66 8.48 -11.97 12.71
N MET A 67 7.98 -11.46 13.84
CA MET A 67 6.66 -11.85 14.34
C MET A 67 5.55 -11.45 13.36
N HIS A 68 5.65 -10.26 12.79
CA HIS A 68 4.72 -9.76 11.78
C HIS A 68 4.66 -10.61 10.52
N ALA A 69 5.80 -11.07 10.02
CA ALA A 69 5.84 -11.97 8.87
C ALA A 69 5.05 -13.26 9.14
N LEU A 70 5.19 -13.84 10.34
CA LEU A 70 4.49 -15.08 10.72
C LEU A 70 2.96 -14.91 10.75
N PHE A 71 2.45 -13.96 11.55
CA PHE A 71 0.99 -13.83 11.67
C PHE A 71 0.34 -13.26 10.41
N LYS A 72 1.02 -12.39 9.65
CA LYS A 72 0.48 -11.89 8.37
C LYS A 72 0.43 -12.95 7.29
N ALA A 73 1.44 -13.82 7.20
CA ALA A 73 1.40 -14.94 6.26
C ALA A 73 0.18 -15.82 6.52
N LEU A 74 -0.09 -16.16 7.80
CA LEU A 74 -1.28 -16.91 8.16
C LEU A 74 -2.58 -16.14 7.83
N LEU A 75 -2.67 -14.84 8.14
CA LEU A 75 -3.85 -14.04 7.82
C LEU A 75 -4.17 -14.04 6.33
N PHE A 76 -3.16 -13.87 5.46
CA PHE A 76 -3.37 -13.90 4.01
C PHE A 76 -3.74 -15.30 3.50
N MET A 77 -3.22 -16.37 4.11
CA MET A 77 -3.63 -17.74 3.77
C MET A 77 -5.07 -18.04 4.17
N CYS A 78 -5.46 -17.74 5.42
CA CYS A 78 -6.85 -17.88 5.88
C CYS A 78 -7.80 -17.04 5.00
N ALA A 79 -7.45 -15.78 4.74
CA ALA A 79 -8.18 -14.91 3.82
C ALA A 79 -8.32 -15.52 2.42
N GLY A 80 -7.24 -16.11 1.88
CA GLY A 80 -7.24 -16.78 0.59
C GLY A 80 -8.21 -17.96 0.53
N CYS A 81 -8.24 -18.80 1.58
CA CYS A 81 -9.20 -19.88 1.72
C CYS A 81 -10.64 -19.38 1.72
N VAL A 82 -10.93 -18.35 2.54
CA VAL A 82 -12.27 -17.77 2.65
C VAL A 82 -12.73 -17.20 1.30
N ILE A 83 -11.86 -16.45 0.61
CA ILE A 83 -12.18 -15.86 -0.70
C ILE A 83 -12.40 -16.93 -1.77
N HIS A 84 -11.60 -18.00 -1.77
CA HIS A 84 -11.75 -19.10 -2.71
C HIS A 84 -13.10 -19.81 -2.51
N ASN A 85 -13.46 -20.12 -1.26
CA ASN A 85 -14.72 -20.79 -0.93
C ASN A 85 -15.96 -19.91 -1.17
N LEU A 86 -15.77 -18.59 -1.23
CA LEU A 86 -16.79 -17.60 -1.57
C LEU A 86 -16.83 -17.23 -3.06
N ASN A 87 -16.31 -18.08 -3.96
CA ASN A 87 -16.27 -17.81 -5.41
C ASN A 87 -15.62 -16.46 -5.77
N ASN A 88 -14.52 -16.12 -5.11
CA ASN A 88 -13.77 -14.88 -5.26
C ASN A 88 -14.47 -13.61 -4.75
N CYS A 89 -15.55 -13.70 -3.98
CA CYS A 89 -16.09 -12.55 -3.27
C CYS A 89 -15.14 -12.11 -2.13
N GLN A 90 -14.68 -10.85 -2.19
CA GLN A 90 -13.72 -10.30 -1.22
C GLN A 90 -14.34 -9.33 -0.23
N ASP A 91 -15.56 -8.87 -0.49
CA ASP A 91 -16.26 -7.88 0.32
C ASP A 91 -16.79 -8.53 1.60
N ILE A 92 -16.38 -8.03 2.76
CA ILE A 92 -16.75 -8.55 4.08
C ILE A 92 -18.25 -8.45 4.37
N ARG A 93 -18.99 -7.60 3.66
CA ARG A 93 -20.44 -7.42 3.89
C ARG A 93 -21.28 -8.62 3.47
N PHE A 94 -20.79 -9.36 2.47
CA PHE A 94 -21.40 -10.62 2.01
C PHE A 94 -20.86 -11.83 2.76
N MET A 95 -20.00 -11.61 3.76
CA MET A 95 -19.56 -12.64 4.69
C MET A 95 -20.45 -12.63 5.94
N GLY A 96 -20.28 -13.63 6.79
CA GLY A 96 -21.00 -13.76 8.05
C GLY A 96 -21.05 -15.22 8.48
N SER A 97 -21.21 -15.47 9.77
CA SER A 97 -21.38 -16.81 10.37
C SER A 97 -20.42 -17.91 9.85
N MET A 98 -19.22 -17.54 9.40
CA MET A 98 -18.30 -18.49 8.75
C MET A 98 -17.77 -19.56 9.72
N VAL A 99 -17.80 -19.27 11.03
CA VAL A 99 -17.41 -20.23 12.08
C VAL A 99 -18.19 -21.53 11.99
N ASN A 100 -19.48 -21.47 11.61
CA ASN A 100 -20.34 -22.65 11.53
C ASN A 100 -19.99 -23.55 10.34
N PHE A 101 -19.43 -22.97 9.27
CA PHE A 101 -19.12 -23.71 8.04
C PHE A 101 -17.65 -24.11 7.92
N MET A 102 -16.74 -23.25 8.38
CA MET A 102 -15.29 -23.42 8.28
C MET A 102 -14.61 -23.16 9.65
N PRO A 103 -14.88 -24.01 10.67
CA PRO A 103 -14.49 -23.71 12.05
C PRO A 103 -12.98 -23.61 12.23
N LEU A 104 -12.19 -24.40 11.50
CA LEU A 104 -10.76 -24.48 11.72
C LEU A 104 -10.06 -23.27 11.10
N THR A 105 -10.33 -22.95 9.83
CA THR A 105 -9.75 -21.74 9.19
C THR A 105 -10.19 -20.46 9.90
N MET A 106 -11.43 -20.42 10.40
CA MET A 106 -11.91 -19.27 11.15
C MET A 106 -11.26 -19.13 12.54
N SER A 107 -11.04 -20.23 13.26
CA SER A 107 -10.30 -20.18 14.53
C SER A 107 -8.88 -19.63 14.34
N PHE A 108 -8.22 -20.05 13.25
CA PHE A 108 -6.87 -19.65 12.88
C PHE A 108 -6.80 -18.16 12.52
N PHE A 109 -7.76 -17.69 11.74
CA PHE A 109 -7.92 -16.28 11.39
C PHE A 109 -8.08 -15.41 12.65
N ASN A 110 -8.91 -15.84 13.61
CA ASN A 110 -9.13 -15.10 14.85
C ASN A 110 -7.88 -15.06 15.73
N ILE A 111 -7.18 -16.17 15.94
CA ILE A 111 -5.93 -16.19 16.72
C ILE A 111 -4.93 -15.19 16.14
N CYS A 112 -4.83 -15.11 14.81
CA CYS A 112 -3.97 -14.14 14.17
C CYS A 112 -4.46 -12.69 14.31
N ASN A 113 -5.75 -12.42 14.18
CA ASN A 113 -6.29 -11.08 14.41
C ASN A 113 -6.03 -10.60 15.85
N LEU A 114 -6.21 -11.49 16.82
CA LEU A 114 -5.90 -11.24 18.23
C LEU A 114 -4.39 -11.01 18.47
N SER A 115 -3.54 -11.74 17.74
CA SER A 115 -2.09 -11.51 17.78
C SER A 115 -1.72 -10.12 17.24
N LEU A 116 -2.40 -9.63 16.20
CA LEU A 116 -2.19 -8.29 15.63
C LEU A 116 -2.60 -7.17 16.60
N CYS A 117 -3.65 -7.39 17.40
CA CYS A 117 -4.05 -6.47 18.46
C CYS A 117 -2.97 -6.33 19.54
N GLY A 118 -2.19 -7.38 19.77
CA GLY A 118 -1.19 -7.45 20.85
C GLY A 118 -1.77 -7.95 22.17
N LEU A 119 -2.75 -8.86 22.13
CA LEU A 119 -3.30 -9.46 23.36
C LEU A 119 -2.25 -10.29 24.11
N PRO A 120 -2.33 -10.32 25.45
CA PRO A 120 -1.30 -10.93 26.29
C PRO A 120 -1.07 -12.40 25.91
N PHE A 121 0.20 -12.82 26.00
CA PHE A 121 0.70 -14.16 25.68
C PHE A 121 0.75 -14.57 24.19
N LEU A 122 0.18 -13.79 23.27
CA LEU A 122 0.35 -14.03 21.83
C LEU A 122 1.64 -13.38 21.31
N SER A 123 2.11 -13.86 20.16
CA SER A 123 3.32 -13.35 19.49
C SER A 123 3.41 -11.82 19.38
N GLY A 124 2.30 -11.16 19.05
CA GLY A 124 2.27 -9.72 18.89
C GLY A 124 2.44 -8.95 20.20
N PHE A 125 2.06 -9.51 21.35
CA PHE A 125 2.27 -8.88 22.65
C PHE A 125 3.76 -8.71 22.95
N TYR A 126 4.53 -9.79 22.80
CA TYR A 126 5.96 -9.76 23.08
C TYR A 126 6.71 -8.68 22.30
N SER A 127 6.28 -8.36 21.07
CA SER A 127 6.95 -7.31 20.27
C SER A 127 6.28 -5.95 20.44
N LYS A 128 4.98 -5.84 20.16
CA LYS A 128 4.25 -4.57 20.06
C LYS A 128 4.12 -3.87 21.41
N ASP A 129 3.91 -4.61 22.50
CA ASP A 129 3.80 -4.02 23.85
C ASP A 129 5.17 -3.48 24.31
N LEU A 130 6.24 -4.28 24.16
CA LEU A 130 7.61 -3.83 24.44
C LEU A 130 7.98 -2.58 23.65
N ILE A 131 7.54 -2.48 22.38
CA ILE A 131 7.76 -1.28 21.57
C ILE A 131 7.05 -0.07 22.19
N LEU A 132 5.76 -0.15 22.51
CA LEU A 132 5.01 0.98 23.05
C LEU A 132 5.52 1.41 24.43
N GLU A 133 6.06 0.48 25.20
CA GLU A 133 6.73 0.77 26.46
C GLU A 133 8.08 1.46 26.26
N PHE A 134 8.88 1.02 25.28
CA PHE A 134 10.11 1.71 24.93
C PHE A 134 9.82 3.14 24.42
N MET A 135 8.77 3.32 23.62
CA MET A 135 8.32 4.65 23.17
C MET A 135 7.98 5.56 24.36
N SER A 136 7.31 5.03 25.38
CA SER A 136 6.89 5.82 26.55
C SER A 136 8.03 6.10 27.53
N MET A 137 9.06 5.25 27.57
CA MET A 137 10.35 5.56 28.21
C MET A 137 11.05 6.73 27.56
N SER A 138 11.05 6.77 26.22
CA SER A 138 11.73 7.83 25.50
C SER A 138 10.94 9.14 25.56
N TYR A 139 11.63 10.25 25.85
CA TYR A 139 11.04 11.58 25.76
C TYR A 139 10.82 11.96 24.30
N ILE A 140 9.61 11.71 23.81
CA ILE A 140 9.15 12.14 22.49
C ILE A 140 8.15 13.28 22.65
N ASN A 141 8.02 14.11 21.61
CA ASN A 141 6.93 15.08 21.48
C ASN A 141 5.56 14.44 21.75
N ILE A 142 4.71 15.19 22.47
CA ILE A 142 3.33 14.81 22.82
C ILE A 142 2.52 14.41 21.57
N TYR A 143 2.75 15.11 20.45
CA TYR A 143 2.12 14.80 19.16
C TYR A 143 2.35 13.36 18.73
N VAL A 144 3.61 12.91 18.74
CA VAL A 144 3.97 11.55 18.33
C VAL A 144 3.37 10.57 19.31
N TYR A 145 3.49 10.82 20.62
CA TYR A 145 2.89 9.96 21.63
C TYR A 145 1.39 9.73 21.39
N LEU A 146 0.61 10.80 21.17
CA LEU A 146 -0.83 10.71 20.88
C LEU A 146 -1.12 9.89 19.63
N ILE A 147 -0.36 10.09 18.55
CA ILE A 147 -0.59 9.38 17.29
C ILE A 147 -0.37 7.87 17.43
N PHE A 148 0.64 7.44 18.20
CA PHE A 148 0.92 6.01 18.39
C PHE A 148 -0.19 5.30 19.19
N TYR A 149 -0.66 5.92 20.26
CA TYR A 149 -1.73 5.33 21.05
C TYR A 149 -3.07 5.37 20.31
N LEU A 150 -3.36 6.43 19.55
CA LEU A 150 -4.54 6.48 18.70
C LEU A 150 -4.48 5.43 17.57
N SER A 151 -3.35 5.32 16.87
CA SER A 151 -3.20 4.36 15.79
C SER A 151 -3.27 2.91 16.28
N THR A 152 -2.68 2.60 17.43
CA THR A 152 -2.82 1.28 18.06
C THR A 152 -4.27 0.99 18.46
N GLY A 153 -5.00 1.98 19.00
CA GLY A 153 -6.44 1.88 19.21
C GLY A 153 -7.20 1.58 17.92
N LEU A 154 -6.91 2.29 16.83
CA LEU A 154 -7.51 2.04 15.51
C LEU A 154 -7.20 0.63 14.99
N THR A 155 -6.01 0.07 15.30
CA THR A 155 -5.70 -1.32 14.96
C THR A 155 -6.64 -2.32 15.61
N VAL A 156 -7.04 -2.04 16.84
CA VAL A 156 -7.99 -2.88 17.55
C VAL A 156 -9.39 -2.69 16.97
N VAL A 157 -9.81 -1.45 16.69
CA VAL A 157 -11.13 -1.16 16.09
C VAL A 157 -11.34 -1.93 14.78
N TYR A 158 -10.43 -1.84 13.80
CA TYR A 158 -10.64 -2.56 12.52
C TYR A 158 -10.55 -4.08 12.68
N SER A 159 -9.75 -4.58 13.64
CA SER A 159 -9.62 -6.02 13.87
C SER A 159 -10.89 -6.62 14.48
N VAL A 160 -11.53 -5.90 15.40
CA VAL A 160 -12.83 -6.28 15.96
C VAL A 160 -13.92 -6.19 14.90
N ARG A 161 -13.89 -5.14 14.06
CA ARG A 161 -14.79 -5.03 12.91
C ARG A 161 -14.68 -6.23 11.97
N LEU A 162 -13.47 -6.61 11.60
CA LEU A 162 -13.20 -7.76 10.73
C LEU A 162 -13.71 -9.06 11.36
N MET A 163 -13.46 -9.27 12.65
CA MET A 163 -13.96 -10.43 13.40
C MET A 163 -15.49 -10.47 13.43
N TYR A 164 -16.14 -9.32 13.64
CA TYR A 164 -17.60 -9.25 13.66
C TYR A 164 -18.22 -9.65 12.32
N TYR A 165 -17.81 -9.01 11.21
CA TYR A 165 -18.37 -9.28 9.88
C TYR A 165 -18.07 -10.68 9.35
N THR A 166 -16.94 -11.28 9.73
CA THR A 166 -16.59 -12.62 9.25
C THR A 166 -17.18 -13.74 10.12
N MET A 167 -17.30 -13.54 11.43
CA MET A 167 -17.64 -14.61 12.39
C MET A 167 -19.00 -14.48 13.05
N MET A 168 -19.27 -13.31 13.64
CA MET A 168 -20.36 -13.12 14.60
C MET A 168 -21.66 -12.70 13.93
N GLY A 169 -21.58 -11.98 12.81
CA GLY A 169 -22.75 -11.57 12.05
C GLY A 169 -23.50 -12.73 11.40
N ASP A 170 -24.76 -12.48 11.06
CA ASP A 170 -25.57 -13.41 10.28
C ASP A 170 -24.98 -13.67 8.90
N PHE A 171 -25.24 -14.85 8.34
CA PHE A 171 -24.75 -15.21 7.01
C PHE A 171 -25.43 -14.38 5.92
N ASN A 172 -24.69 -13.45 5.31
CA ASN A 172 -25.17 -12.56 4.23
C ASN A 172 -24.72 -13.00 2.82
N GLY A 173 -24.18 -14.21 2.69
CA GLY A 173 -23.72 -14.75 1.41
C GLY A 173 -24.87 -15.17 0.49
N THR A 174 -24.55 -15.49 -0.76
CA THR A 174 -25.53 -16.05 -1.68
C THR A 174 -25.93 -17.47 -1.27
N ASN A 175 -27.21 -17.83 -1.45
CA ASN A 175 -27.78 -19.09 -0.96
C ASN A 175 -27.19 -20.37 -1.59
N MET A 176 -26.37 -20.26 -2.64
CA MET A 176 -25.82 -21.39 -3.40
C MET A 176 -24.30 -21.49 -3.24
N ILE A 177 -23.79 -21.34 -2.01
CA ILE A 177 -22.35 -21.44 -1.73
C ILE A 177 -22.04 -22.75 -1.00
N MET A 178 -21.05 -23.49 -1.51
CA MET A 178 -20.49 -24.66 -0.85
C MET A 178 -19.27 -24.26 -0.02
N LEU A 179 -19.49 -23.97 1.26
CA LEU A 179 -18.43 -23.66 2.21
C LEU A 179 -17.91 -24.97 2.82
N SER A 180 -16.63 -25.29 2.62
CA SER A 180 -16.00 -26.45 3.26
C SER A 180 -14.51 -26.25 3.51
N ASP A 181 -14.02 -26.77 4.63
CA ASP A 181 -12.59 -26.84 4.98
C ASP A 181 -11.93 -28.12 4.41
N SER A 182 -12.19 -28.45 3.13
CA SER A 182 -11.81 -29.76 2.54
C SER A 182 -10.36 -29.85 2.06
N GLY A 183 -9.64 -28.72 1.97
CA GLY A 183 -8.28 -28.68 1.43
C GLY A 183 -7.20 -29.13 2.42
N GLU A 184 -6.95 -30.43 2.56
CA GLU A 184 -5.97 -30.97 3.53
C GLU A 184 -4.59 -30.31 3.47
N MET A 185 -4.04 -30.07 2.27
CA MET A 185 -2.72 -29.45 2.12
C MET A 185 -2.67 -28.04 2.71
N MET A 186 -3.75 -27.28 2.50
CA MET A 186 -3.88 -25.92 3.00
C MET A 186 -4.10 -25.90 4.52
N MET A 187 -4.87 -26.85 5.05
CA MET A 187 -5.06 -26.96 6.49
C MET A 187 -3.78 -27.37 7.21
N LYS A 188 -2.98 -28.27 6.62
CA LYS A 188 -1.65 -28.66 7.14
C LYS A 188 -0.68 -27.47 7.14
N SER A 189 -0.64 -26.65 6.07
CA SER A 189 0.24 -25.48 6.02
C SER A 189 -0.16 -24.39 7.02
N MET A 190 -1.46 -24.10 7.15
CA MET A 190 -1.97 -23.17 8.16
C MET A 190 -1.69 -23.67 9.58
N GLY A 191 -1.93 -24.97 9.85
CA GLY A 191 -1.69 -25.58 11.15
C GLY A 191 -0.24 -25.45 11.62
N GLY A 192 0.74 -25.67 10.72
CA GLY A 192 2.15 -25.50 11.05
C GLY A 192 2.53 -24.08 11.47
N LEU A 193 1.96 -23.06 10.81
CA LEU A 193 2.24 -21.66 11.11
C LEU A 193 1.63 -21.18 12.42
N ILE A 194 0.52 -21.76 12.86
CA ILE A 194 -0.16 -21.30 14.08
C ILE A 194 0.61 -21.66 15.33
N VAL A 195 1.25 -22.82 15.33
CA VAL A 195 2.18 -23.18 16.40
C VAL A 195 3.25 -22.09 16.55
N LEU A 196 3.75 -21.55 15.44
CA LEU A 196 4.70 -20.44 15.45
C LEU A 196 4.08 -19.10 15.87
N VAL A 197 2.82 -18.82 15.51
CA VAL A 197 2.14 -17.59 15.95
C VAL A 197 1.88 -17.59 17.46
N ILE A 198 1.58 -18.75 18.06
CA ILE A 198 1.33 -18.86 19.50
C ILE A 198 2.65 -18.87 20.29
N PHE A 199 3.56 -19.80 19.98
CA PHE A 199 4.78 -20.00 20.77
C PHE A 199 5.98 -19.18 20.29
N GLY A 200 6.00 -18.80 19.01
CA GLY A 200 7.16 -18.18 18.39
C GLY A 200 7.56 -16.85 19.02
N GLY A 201 6.61 -16.07 19.57
CA GLY A 201 6.93 -14.80 20.24
C GLY A 201 7.80 -14.99 21.47
N GLY A 202 7.39 -15.93 22.34
CA GLY A 202 8.16 -16.27 23.53
C GLY A 202 9.52 -16.85 23.17
N VAL A 203 9.57 -17.85 22.28
CA VAL A 203 10.81 -18.51 21.86
C VAL A 203 11.78 -17.50 21.23
N MET A 204 11.31 -16.66 20.30
CA MET A 204 12.15 -15.67 19.64
C MET A 204 12.61 -14.57 20.59
N SER A 205 11.78 -14.16 21.56
CA SER A 205 12.18 -13.17 22.57
C SER A 205 13.37 -13.65 23.40
N TRP A 206 13.40 -14.94 23.78
CA TRP A 206 14.51 -15.52 24.54
C TRP A 206 15.80 -15.67 23.73
N ILE A 207 15.69 -15.87 22.41
CA ILE A 207 16.85 -16.00 21.53
C ILE A 207 17.46 -14.63 21.20
N ILE A 208 16.61 -13.64 20.87
CA ILE A 208 17.06 -12.34 20.37
C ILE A 208 17.53 -11.43 21.51
N PHE A 209 16.89 -11.52 22.69
CA PHE A 209 17.21 -10.70 23.85
C PHE A 209 17.89 -11.52 24.94
N PRO A 210 19.23 -11.67 24.90
CA PRO A 210 19.96 -12.38 25.95
C PRO A 210 19.87 -11.64 27.31
N THR A 211 19.66 -10.33 27.28
CA THR A 211 19.40 -9.50 28.46
C THR A 211 18.01 -8.86 28.33
N PRO A 212 17.18 -8.90 29.39
CA PRO A 212 15.87 -8.26 29.35
C PRO A 212 16.02 -6.74 29.21
N TYR A 213 15.11 -6.10 28.47
CA TYR A 213 15.06 -4.64 28.37
C TYR A 213 14.68 -4.02 29.70
N PHE A 214 15.41 -2.99 30.09
CA PHE A 214 15.13 -2.21 31.28
C PHE A 214 14.10 -1.11 30.98
N ILE A 215 12.90 -1.23 31.55
CA ILE A 215 11.78 -0.30 31.35
C ILE A 215 11.32 0.21 32.73
N CYS A 216 11.43 1.51 33.00
CA CYS A 216 11.12 2.15 34.28
C CYS A 216 9.93 3.10 34.23
N LEU A 217 8.71 2.59 33.99
CA LEU A 217 7.53 3.42 33.76
C LEU A 217 6.74 3.67 35.06
N PRO A 218 6.10 4.85 35.22
CA PRO A 218 5.05 5.00 36.22
C PRO A 218 3.86 4.10 35.87
N MET A 219 3.13 3.65 36.89
CA MET A 219 2.07 2.63 36.75
C MET A 219 1.00 3.00 35.71
N LEU A 220 0.64 4.28 35.62
CA LEU A 220 -0.30 4.79 34.61
C LEU A 220 0.19 4.52 33.18
N MET A 221 1.45 4.82 32.88
CA MET A 221 2.02 4.63 31.53
C MET A 221 2.14 3.15 31.17
N LYS A 222 2.48 2.29 32.14
CA LYS A 222 2.54 0.83 31.93
C LYS A 222 1.19 0.24 31.52
N PHE A 223 0.08 0.72 32.10
CA PHE A 223 -1.25 0.24 31.74
C PHE A 223 -1.89 0.95 30.54
N MET A 224 -1.27 1.99 29.96
CA MET A 224 -1.85 2.72 28.84
C MET A 224 -2.15 1.83 27.64
N VAL A 225 -1.26 0.89 27.31
CA VAL A 225 -1.46 -0.01 26.16
C VAL A 225 -2.71 -0.87 26.35
N LEU A 226 -2.86 -1.47 27.53
CA LEU A 226 -4.03 -2.29 27.86
C LEU A 226 -5.32 -1.46 27.83
N LEU A 227 -5.30 -0.24 28.38
CA LEU A 227 -6.45 0.68 28.35
C LEU A 227 -6.87 1.02 26.92
N VAL A 228 -5.91 1.29 26.04
CA VAL A 228 -6.17 1.57 24.62
C VAL A 228 -6.76 0.35 23.91
N ILE A 229 -6.28 -0.86 24.20
CA ILE A 229 -6.86 -2.09 23.64
C ILE A 229 -8.31 -2.24 24.09
N ILE A 230 -8.61 -2.09 25.38
CA ILE A 230 -9.98 -2.22 25.91
C ILE A 230 -10.91 -1.16 25.30
N MET A 231 -10.48 0.10 25.25
CA MET A 231 -11.25 1.17 24.61
C MET A 231 -11.47 0.90 23.12
N GLY A 232 -10.45 0.40 22.41
CA GLY A 232 -10.55 0.03 21.01
C GLY A 232 -11.54 -1.11 20.75
N ILE A 233 -11.57 -2.13 21.61
CA ILE A 233 -12.55 -3.23 21.50
C ILE A 233 -13.97 -2.69 21.68
N ASN A 234 -14.20 -1.88 22.70
CA ASN A 234 -15.51 -1.30 22.97
C ASN A 234 -15.99 -0.41 21.82
N LEU A 235 -15.11 0.47 21.31
CA LEU A 235 -15.42 1.31 20.15
C LEU A 235 -15.70 0.48 18.90
N GLY A 236 -14.87 -0.54 18.62
CA GLY A 236 -15.06 -1.43 17.48
C GLY A 236 -16.41 -2.14 17.52
N PHE A 237 -16.76 -2.70 18.68
CA PHE A 237 -18.05 -3.38 18.86
C PHE A 237 -19.24 -2.43 18.67
N LEU A 238 -19.19 -1.23 19.27
CA LEU A 238 -20.23 -0.20 19.13
C LEU A 238 -20.41 0.26 17.68
N ILE A 239 -19.32 0.42 16.93
CA ILE A 239 -19.39 0.82 15.52
C ILE A 239 -20.04 -0.28 14.67
N THR A 240 -19.76 -1.55 14.96
CA THR A 240 -20.33 -2.68 14.23
C THR A 240 -21.77 -3.00 14.60
N SER A 241 -22.19 -2.71 15.83
CA SER A 241 -23.54 -3.02 16.31
C SER A 241 -24.60 -2.01 15.87
N ILE A 242 -24.25 -1.02 15.06
CA ILE A 242 -25.19 -0.03 14.53
C ILE A 242 -26.13 -0.76 13.56
N GLY A 243 -27.41 -0.78 13.93
CA GLY A 243 -28.44 -1.48 13.15
C GLY A 243 -28.91 -0.66 11.95
N PHE A 244 -29.63 -1.31 11.04
CA PHE A 244 -30.26 -0.62 9.89
C PHE A 244 -31.30 0.45 10.30
N MET A 245 -31.87 0.34 11.51
CA MET A 245 -32.84 1.31 12.04
C MET A 245 -32.21 2.58 12.59
N ASP A 246 -30.90 2.58 12.85
CA ASP A 246 -30.20 3.81 13.19
C ASP A 246 -30.06 4.62 11.90
N LEU A 247 -30.65 5.82 11.86
CA LEU A 247 -30.37 6.80 10.81
C LEU A 247 -28.87 6.84 10.60
N SER A 248 -28.41 6.52 9.39
CA SER A 248 -27.00 6.36 9.10
C SER A 248 -26.29 7.70 9.34
N LYS A 249 -25.70 7.86 10.52
CA LYS A 249 -24.89 9.03 10.90
C LYS A 249 -23.73 9.22 9.92
N THR A 250 -23.33 8.15 9.22
CA THR A 250 -22.40 8.17 8.10
C THR A 250 -22.91 8.96 6.89
N LEU A 251 -24.21 8.94 6.57
CA LEU A 251 -24.79 9.79 5.52
C LEU A 251 -24.77 11.27 5.92
N ILE A 252 -24.95 11.59 7.20
CA ILE A 252 -24.86 12.98 7.70
C ILE A 252 -23.44 13.54 7.48
N PHE A 253 -22.42 12.71 7.72
CA PHE A 253 -21.01 13.05 7.48
C PHE A 253 -20.45 12.40 6.21
N TYR A 254 -21.25 12.33 5.14
CA TYR A 254 -20.85 11.63 3.91
C TYR A 254 -19.52 12.14 3.35
N ASN A 255 -19.35 13.46 3.25
CA ASN A 255 -18.12 14.06 2.71
C ASN A 255 -16.87 13.67 3.51
N LEU A 256 -16.97 13.65 4.85
CA LEU A 256 -15.86 13.25 5.71
C LEU A 256 -15.56 11.75 5.55
N SER A 257 -16.60 10.91 5.56
CA SER A 257 -16.46 9.46 5.39
C SER A 257 -15.89 9.10 4.01
N PHE A 258 -16.31 9.81 2.96
CA PHE A 258 -15.80 9.63 1.61
C PHE A 258 -14.32 10.00 1.54
N PHE A 259 -13.92 11.15 2.10
CA PHE A 259 -12.52 11.57 2.16
C PHE A 259 -11.63 10.58 2.92
N LEU A 260 -12.11 10.06 4.05
CA LEU A 260 -11.41 9.03 4.83
C LEU A 260 -11.29 7.72 4.03
N SER A 261 -12.34 7.32 3.32
CA SER A 261 -12.35 6.09 2.51
C SER A 261 -11.45 6.17 1.27
N SER A 262 -11.34 7.33 0.64
CA SER A 262 -10.57 7.53 -0.60
C SER A 262 -9.06 7.72 -0.40
N MET A 263 -8.53 7.24 0.72
CA MET A 263 -7.15 7.47 1.17
C MET A 263 -6.77 8.95 1.15
N PHE A 264 -7.59 9.83 1.73
CA PHE A 264 -7.38 11.28 1.73
C PHE A 264 -7.23 11.88 0.33
N ASN A 265 -7.93 11.29 -0.65
CA ASN A 265 -7.82 11.61 -2.07
C ASN A 265 -6.40 11.47 -2.65
N LEU A 266 -5.49 10.76 -1.98
CA LEU A 266 -4.12 10.55 -2.47
C LEU A 266 -4.12 9.84 -3.83
N ASN A 267 -5.01 8.87 -4.04
CA ASN A 267 -5.13 8.18 -5.33
C ASN A 267 -5.50 9.15 -6.47
N TYR A 268 -6.29 10.18 -6.20
CA TYR A 268 -6.68 11.20 -7.18
C TYR A 268 -5.58 12.23 -7.42
N LEU A 269 -4.89 12.69 -6.37
CA LEU A 269 -3.73 13.59 -6.47
C LEU A 269 -2.58 12.92 -7.24
N THR A 270 -2.28 11.70 -6.80
CA THR A 270 -1.80 10.54 -7.56
C THR A 270 -1.92 10.60 -9.06
N THR A 271 -3.07 10.15 -9.51
CA THR A 271 -3.34 9.86 -10.91
C THR A 271 -3.58 11.13 -11.72
N PHE A 272 -4.43 12.05 -11.26
CA PHE A 272 -4.76 13.24 -12.04
C PHE A 272 -3.70 14.33 -11.96
N GLY A 273 -3.06 14.53 -10.82
CA GLY A 273 -2.05 15.57 -10.64
C GLY A 273 -0.75 15.23 -11.37
N THR A 274 -0.06 14.17 -10.95
CA THR A 274 1.30 13.91 -11.46
C THR A 274 1.31 13.42 -12.90
N LEU A 275 0.40 12.52 -13.30
CA LEU A 275 0.43 11.97 -14.67
C LEU A 275 0.12 13.06 -15.71
N PHE A 276 -0.77 14.01 -15.40
CA PHE A 276 -1.16 15.05 -16.35
C PHE A 276 0.01 15.92 -16.82
N TYR A 277 0.90 16.34 -15.90
CA TYR A 277 2.05 17.16 -16.26
C TYR A 277 3.05 16.41 -17.13
N PHE A 278 3.35 15.15 -16.80
CA PHE A 278 4.27 14.33 -17.59
C PHE A 278 3.70 14.03 -18.99
N MET A 279 2.41 13.70 -19.08
CA MET A 279 1.75 13.44 -20.35
C MET A 279 1.71 14.68 -21.24
N LYS A 280 1.33 15.85 -20.69
CA LYS A 280 1.32 17.12 -21.45
C LYS A 280 2.71 17.55 -21.90
N PHE A 281 3.74 17.28 -21.10
CA PHE A 281 5.12 17.53 -21.50
C PHE A 281 5.55 16.58 -22.62
N GLY A 282 5.23 15.28 -22.51
CA GLY A 282 5.48 14.29 -23.57
C GLY A 282 4.80 14.65 -24.89
N GLU A 283 3.55 15.09 -24.86
CA GLU A 283 2.80 15.55 -26.04
C GLU A 283 3.48 16.75 -26.71
N LYS A 284 3.87 17.77 -25.91
CA LYS A 284 4.57 18.94 -26.44
C LYS A 284 5.92 18.58 -27.05
N LEU A 285 6.68 17.68 -26.42
CA LEU A 285 7.94 17.20 -26.98
C LEU A 285 7.72 16.52 -28.34
N ASN A 286 6.75 15.63 -28.45
CA ASN A 286 6.46 14.94 -29.70
C ASN A 286 6.05 15.91 -30.82
N TYR A 287 5.12 16.84 -30.56
CA TYR A 287 4.67 17.77 -31.59
C TYR A 287 5.72 18.82 -31.96
N SER A 288 6.41 19.40 -30.97
CA SER A 288 7.33 20.50 -31.26
C SER A 288 8.70 20.02 -31.71
N MET A 289 9.27 18.98 -31.09
CA MET A 289 10.60 18.50 -31.42
C MET A 289 10.57 17.47 -32.54
N ASP A 290 9.88 16.35 -32.34
CA ASP A 290 9.96 15.20 -33.26
C ASP A 290 9.24 15.50 -34.58
N GLN A 291 7.96 15.87 -34.51
CA GLN A 291 7.16 16.20 -35.71
C GLN A 291 7.39 17.63 -36.22
N GLY A 292 8.00 18.49 -35.42
CA GLY A 292 8.23 19.89 -35.75
C GLY A 292 9.65 20.15 -36.23
N TRP A 293 10.52 20.54 -35.30
CA TRP A 293 11.87 21.02 -35.61
C TRP A 293 12.76 19.97 -36.29
N LEU A 294 12.68 18.69 -35.86
CA LEU A 294 13.51 17.63 -36.44
C LEU A 294 13.12 17.32 -37.88
N GLU A 295 11.83 17.27 -38.20
CA GLU A 295 11.37 17.13 -39.59
C GLU A 295 11.70 18.35 -40.44
N TYR A 296 11.53 19.55 -39.89
CA TYR A 296 11.85 20.80 -40.59
C TYR A 296 13.33 20.86 -40.97
N TYR A 297 14.24 20.69 -40.00
CA TYR A 297 15.69 20.74 -40.26
C TYR A 297 16.22 19.52 -41.01
N GLY A 298 15.58 18.36 -40.85
CA GLY A 298 15.96 17.12 -41.50
C GLY A 298 15.40 17.00 -42.92
N SER A 299 14.44 16.10 -43.09
CA SER A 299 13.97 15.64 -44.40
C SER A 299 13.29 16.74 -45.21
N GLN A 300 12.50 17.63 -44.59
CA GLN A 300 11.74 18.64 -45.32
C GLN A 300 12.64 19.69 -45.96
N ASN A 301 13.58 20.27 -45.22
CA ASN A 301 14.49 21.28 -45.78
C ASN A 301 15.44 20.68 -46.82
N ILE A 302 15.91 19.44 -46.63
CA ILE A 302 16.69 18.73 -47.65
C ILE A 302 15.85 18.57 -48.93
N TYR A 303 14.60 18.13 -48.83
CA TYR A 303 13.71 18.01 -49.99
C TYR A 303 13.50 19.35 -50.71
N PHE A 304 13.22 20.43 -49.97
CA PHE A 304 13.03 21.75 -50.57
C PHE A 304 14.30 22.27 -51.27
N SER A 305 15.47 22.09 -50.67
CA SER A 305 16.75 22.49 -51.28
C SER A 305 17.05 21.71 -52.56
N MET A 306 16.85 20.39 -52.56
CA MET A 306 17.03 19.55 -53.76
C MET A 306 16.06 19.93 -54.87
N LYS A 307 14.80 20.20 -54.53
CA LYS A 307 13.80 20.67 -55.48
C LYS A 307 14.22 21.99 -56.12
N GLN A 308 14.66 22.98 -55.32
CA GLN A 308 15.07 24.28 -55.84
C GLN A 308 16.31 24.18 -56.73
N MET A 309 17.30 23.35 -56.36
CA MET A 309 18.46 23.08 -57.21
C MET A 309 18.08 22.40 -58.53
N SER A 310 17.15 21.43 -58.48
CA SER A 310 16.69 20.74 -59.70
C SER A 310 15.97 21.68 -60.68
N LEU A 311 15.13 22.58 -60.15
CA LEU A 311 14.45 23.61 -60.96
C LEU A 311 15.45 24.58 -61.57
N PHE A 312 16.44 25.05 -60.79
CA PHE A 312 17.48 25.94 -61.32
C PHE A 312 18.31 25.28 -62.43
N MET A 313 18.67 24.01 -62.26
CA MET A 313 19.38 23.25 -63.30
C MET A 313 18.52 23.07 -64.56
N GLN A 314 17.21 22.81 -64.40
CA GLN A 314 16.28 22.70 -65.51
C GLN A 314 16.21 24.01 -66.32
N ASP A 315 16.13 25.17 -65.65
CA ASP A 315 16.12 26.48 -66.30
C ASP A 315 17.43 26.76 -67.05
N LEU A 316 18.58 26.38 -66.48
CA LEU A 316 19.88 26.47 -67.16
C LEU A 316 19.94 25.62 -68.44
N PHE A 317 19.44 24.39 -68.39
CA PHE A 317 19.41 23.50 -69.56
C PHE A 317 18.50 24.06 -70.66
N PHE A 318 17.30 24.54 -70.33
CA PHE A 318 16.38 25.10 -71.34
C PHE A 318 16.96 26.34 -72.03
N ASN A 319 17.60 27.25 -71.27
CA ASN A 319 18.22 28.44 -71.85
C ASN A 319 19.39 28.10 -72.77
N ASN A 320 20.15 27.04 -72.45
CA ASN A 320 21.31 26.62 -73.23
C ASN A 320 20.99 25.71 -74.42
N MET A 321 19.72 25.33 -74.67
CA MET A 321 19.35 24.48 -75.82
C MET A 321 19.79 25.07 -77.16
N LYS A 322 19.74 26.40 -77.33
CA LYS A 322 20.22 27.07 -78.55
C LYS A 322 21.73 26.86 -78.73
N MET A 323 22.51 26.90 -77.65
CA MET A 323 23.96 26.67 -77.67
C MET A 323 24.30 25.20 -77.98
N PHE A 324 23.52 24.25 -77.46
CA PHE A 324 23.70 22.83 -77.81
C PHE A 324 23.42 22.56 -79.29
N MET A 325 22.36 23.17 -79.85
CA MET A 325 22.05 23.03 -81.27
C MET A 325 23.13 23.61 -82.18
N THR A 326 23.73 24.76 -81.82
CA THR A 326 24.84 25.33 -82.61
C THR A 326 26.10 24.47 -82.56
N LEU A 327 26.42 23.88 -81.39
CA LEU A 327 27.53 22.93 -81.26
C LEU A 327 27.31 21.66 -82.11
N PHE A 328 26.07 21.16 -82.17
CA PHE A 328 25.74 19.98 -82.97
C PHE A 328 25.93 20.24 -84.48
N ILE A 329 25.52 21.42 -84.96
CA ILE A 329 25.74 21.84 -86.34
C ILE A 329 27.24 21.93 -86.65
N LEU A 330 28.03 22.57 -85.76
CA LEU A 330 29.49 22.65 -85.92
C LEU A 330 30.15 21.27 -86.00
N TRP A 331 29.68 20.30 -85.20
CA TRP A 331 30.20 18.94 -85.23
C TRP A 331 29.87 18.20 -86.54
N ILE A 332 28.66 18.37 -87.07
CA ILE A 332 28.30 17.83 -88.39
C ILE A 332 29.19 18.42 -89.48
N CYS A 333 29.46 19.73 -89.44
CA CYS A 333 30.39 20.36 -90.38
C CYS A 333 31.77 19.71 -90.29
N PHE A 334 32.30 19.44 -89.09
CA PHE A 334 33.58 18.76 -88.90
C PHE A 334 33.61 17.30 -89.38
N ILE A 335 32.47 16.61 -89.43
CA ILE A 335 32.40 15.23 -89.95
C ILE A 335 32.34 15.22 -91.48
N MET A 336 31.73 16.24 -92.08
CA MET A 336 31.55 16.36 -93.53
C MET A 336 32.82 16.85 -94.25
N PHE A 337 33.77 17.44 -93.53
CA PHE A 337 35.09 17.87 -94.02
C PHE A 337 36.19 16.92 -93.56
#